data_AF-A0A557P530-F1
#
_entry.id   AF-A0A557P530-F1
#
_cell.length_a   1.000
_cell.length_b   1.000
_cell.length_c   1.000
_cell.angle_alpha   90.00
_cell.angle_beta   90.00
_cell.angle_gamma   90.00
#
_symmetry.space_group_name_H-M   'P 1'
#
loop_
_entity.id
_entity.type
_entity.pdbx_description
1 polymer ?
#
loop_
_entity_poly.entity_id
_entity_poly.type
_entity_poly.pdbx_seq_one_letter_code
_entity_poly.pdbx_strand_id
1 'polypeptide(L)'
;MTNEQFQEITTPFIQLAHCFRIGDKIYGDKFLFLCSKLLAKYYVTYQNKELLHHLLKMVNESYRREDYIALADILEHDIPAYLKSELV
;
A
#
# COMPACT_ATOMS: atom_id res chain seq x y z
N MET A 1 -7.08 -17.60 1.50
CA MET A 1 -7.95 -16.40 1.50
C MET A 1 -8.85 -16.44 0.26
N THR A 2 -10.08 -15.93 0.30
CA THR A 2 -10.92 -15.84 -0.93
C THR A 2 -10.51 -14.65 -1.81
N ASN A 3 -10.85 -14.68 -3.10
CA ASN A 3 -10.59 -13.53 -4.00
C ASN A 3 -11.29 -12.25 -3.53
N GLU A 4 -12.48 -12.36 -2.96
CA GLU A 4 -13.23 -11.22 -2.41
C GLU A 4 -12.51 -10.61 -1.21
N GLN A 5 -12.02 -11.44 -0.28
CA GLN A 5 -11.23 -10.97 0.87
C GLN A 5 -9.93 -10.29 0.43
N PHE A 6 -9.28 -10.82 -0.62
CA PHE A 6 -8.09 -10.18 -1.17
C PHE A 6 -8.39 -8.79 -1.72
N GLN A 7 -9.47 -8.66 -2.50
CA GLN A 7 -9.91 -7.38 -3.05
C GLN A 7 -10.26 -6.37 -1.95
N GLU A 8 -10.91 -6.79 -0.87
CA GLU A 8 -11.20 -5.93 0.28
C GLU A 8 -9.92 -5.37 0.92
N ILE A 9 -8.85 -6.17 0.99
CA ILE A 9 -7.57 -5.75 1.53
C ILE A 9 -6.84 -4.80 0.56
N THR A 10 -6.88 -5.06 -0.75
CA THR A 10 -6.10 -4.26 -1.73
C THR A 10 -6.80 -2.98 -2.18
N THR A 11 -8.13 -2.93 -2.16
CA THR A 11 -8.91 -1.75 -2.61
C THR A 11 -8.48 -0.44 -1.95
N PRO A 12 -8.23 -0.37 -0.63
CA PRO A 12 -7.75 0.85 0.02
C PRO A 12 -6.43 1.39 -0.53
N PHE A 13 -5.50 0.50 -0.94
CA PHE A 13 -4.22 0.91 -1.53
C PHE A 13 -4.40 1.49 -2.93
N ILE A 14 -5.28 0.90 -3.74
CA ILE A 14 -5.65 1.41 -5.08
C ILE A 14 -6.32 2.78 -4.97
N GLN A 15 -7.23 2.96 -4.00
CA GLN A 15 -7.86 4.26 -3.74
C GLN A 15 -6.85 5.31 -3.30
N LEU A 16 -5.90 4.94 -2.43
CA LEU A 16 -4.82 5.82 -2.00
C LEU A 16 -3.92 6.23 -3.18
N ALA A 17 -3.57 5.28 -4.06
CA ALA A 17 -2.81 5.57 -5.27
C ALA A 17 -3.53 6.60 -6.17
N HIS A 18 -4.85 6.45 -6.34
CA HIS A 18 -5.66 7.40 -7.10
C HIS A 18 -5.62 8.81 -6.49
N CYS A 19 -5.76 8.94 -5.16
CA CYS A 19 -5.64 10.24 -4.48
C CYS A 19 -4.32 10.94 -4.81
N PHE A 20 -3.19 10.22 -4.77
CA PHE A 20 -1.89 10.80 -5.08
C PHE A 20 -1.74 11.16 -6.57
N ARG A 21 -2.27 10.36 -7.50
CA ARG A 21 -2.25 10.69 -8.93
C ARG A 21 -3.01 11.97 -9.26
N ILE A 22 -4.14 12.23 -8.59
CA ILE A 22 -4.95 13.43 -8.82
C ILE A 22 -4.51 14.63 -7.96
N GLY A 23 -3.46 14.49 -7.14
CA GLY A 23 -2.96 15.55 -6.26
C GLY A 23 -3.80 15.79 -5.00
N ASP A 24 -4.71 14.89 -4.63
CA ASP A 24 -5.52 15.01 -3.42
C ASP A 24 -4.75 14.49 -2.18
N LYS A 25 -3.77 15.29 -1.77
CA LYS A 25 -2.91 14.97 -0.63
C LYS A 25 -3.67 14.89 0.69
N ILE A 26 -4.68 15.73 0.90
CA ILE A 26 -5.41 15.78 2.18
C ILE A 26 -6.16 14.47 2.42
N TYR A 27 -6.81 13.94 1.38
CA TYR A 27 -7.44 12.62 1.48
C TYR A 27 -6.40 11.49 1.46
N GLY A 28 -5.35 11.62 0.65
CA GLY A 28 -4.25 10.66 0.62
C GLY A 28 -3.63 10.42 2.00
N ASP A 29 -3.27 11.49 2.72
CA ASP A 29 -2.68 11.40 4.06
C ASP A 29 -3.59 10.69 5.07
N LYS A 30 -4.91 10.92 4.98
CA LYS A 30 -5.90 10.22 5.83
C LYS A 30 -5.97 8.72 5.51
N PHE A 31 -5.93 8.36 4.23
CA PHE A 31 -5.99 6.97 3.78
C PHE A 31 -4.69 6.20 4.03
N LEU A 32 -3.55 6.88 4.09
CA LEU A 32 -2.25 6.28 4.37
C LEU A 32 -2.22 5.62 5.75
N PHE A 33 -2.88 6.23 6.74
CA PHE A 33 -3.07 5.64 8.07
C PHE A 33 -3.98 4.40 8.07
N LEU A 34 -5.00 4.35 7.21
CA LEU A 34 -5.85 3.17 7.05
C LEU A 34 -5.05 2.00 6.46
N CYS A 35 -4.28 2.29 5.40
CA CYS A 35 -3.43 1.29 4.73
C CYS A 35 -2.35 0.73 5.67
N SER A 36 -1.72 1.57 6.50
CA SER A 36 -0.72 1.09 7.48
C SER A 36 -1.34 0.18 8.55
N LYS A 37 -2.56 0.47 9.01
CA LYS A 37 -3.31 -0.41 9.92
C LYS A 37 -3.62 -1.77 9.29
N LEU A 38 -3.96 -1.80 8.00
CA LEU A 38 -4.21 -3.06 7.29
C LEU A 38 -2.93 -3.90 7.20
N LEU A 39 -1.79 -3.30 6.85
CA LEU A 39 -0.50 -4.00 6.84
C LEU A 39 -0.16 -4.55 8.23
N ALA A 40 -0.37 -3.75 9.29
CA ALA A 40 -0.09 -4.18 10.66
C ALA A 40 -0.99 -5.35 11.10
N LYS A 41 -2.27 -5.36 10.69
CA LYS A 41 -3.24 -6.40 11.04
C LYS A 41 -2.79 -7.79 10.61
N TYR A 42 -2.14 -7.90 9.45
CA TYR A 42 -1.67 -9.19 8.91
C TYR A 42 -0.16 -9.39 9.07
N TYR A 43 0.53 -8.54 9.84
CA TYR A 43 1.99 -8.57 9.92
C TYR A 43 2.57 -9.93 10.37
N VAL A 44 1.85 -10.63 11.25
CA VAL A 44 2.26 -11.95 11.76
C VAL A 44 2.22 -13.05 10.70
N THR A 45 1.39 -12.92 9.65
CA THR A 45 1.29 -13.92 8.58
C THR A 45 2.39 -13.75 7.54
N TYR A 46 2.97 -12.57 7.44
CA TYR A 46 4.00 -12.26 6.46
C TYR A 46 5.30 -13.03 6.74
N GLN A 47 5.74 -13.79 5.75
CA GLN A 47 7.05 -14.44 5.70
C GLN A 47 8.13 -13.44 5.29
N ASN A 48 7.90 -12.65 4.22
CA ASN A 48 8.92 -11.75 3.68
C ASN A 48 8.82 -10.32 4.25
N LYS A 49 9.10 -10.17 5.55
CA LYS A 49 9.06 -8.88 6.25
C LYS A 49 10.11 -7.88 5.72
N GLU A 50 11.21 -8.35 5.17
CA GLU A 50 12.25 -7.50 4.58
C GLU A 50 11.74 -6.78 3.33
N LEU A 51 11.03 -7.50 2.45
CA LEU A 51 10.40 -6.89 1.28
C LEU A 51 9.34 -5.86 1.69
N LEU A 52 8.52 -6.14 2.71
CA LEU A 52 7.59 -5.15 3.23
C LEU A 52 8.31 -3.89 3.72
N HIS A 53 9.38 -4.03 4.51
CA HIS A 53 10.17 -2.89 4.97
C HIS A 53 10.78 -2.10 3.80
N HIS A 54 11.23 -2.79 2.75
CA HIS A 54 11.72 -2.16 1.53
C HIS A 54 10.63 -1.33 0.83
N LEU A 55 9.44 -1.91 0.61
CA LEU A 55 8.31 -1.21 0.01
C LEU A 55 7.88 0.01 0.84
N LEU A 56 7.79 -0.13 2.17
CA LEU A 56 7.47 0.98 3.07
C LEU A 56 8.53 2.10 3.03
N LYS A 57 9.81 1.73 2.88
CA LYS A 57 10.89 2.69 2.69
C LYS A 57 10.70 3.46 1.37
N MET A 58 10.40 2.76 0.27
CA MET A 58 10.14 3.39 -1.03
C MET A 58 8.93 4.34 -0.97
N VAL A 59 7.82 3.92 -0.35
CA VAL A 59 6.64 4.76 -0.11
C VAL A 59 7.03 6.06 0.61
N ASN A 60 7.81 5.97 1.68
CA ASN A 60 8.25 7.13 2.45
C ASN A 60 9.18 8.03 1.63
N GLU A 61 10.12 7.46 0.89
CA GLU A 61 11.05 8.22 0.04
C GLU A 61 10.32 8.96 -1.08
N SER A 62 9.40 8.30 -1.80
CA SER A 62 8.58 8.92 -2.84
C SER A 62 7.71 10.03 -2.26
N TYR A 63 7.06 9.79 -1.12
CA TYR A 63 6.25 10.80 -0.44
C TYR A 63 7.08 12.03 -0.04
N ARG A 64 8.27 11.84 0.53
CA ARG A 64 9.16 12.94 0.95
C ARG A 64 9.72 13.75 -0.21
N ARG A 65 9.89 13.13 -1.38
CA ARG A 65 10.34 13.80 -2.61
C ARG A 65 9.18 14.41 -3.40
N GLU A 66 7.94 14.25 -2.92
CA GLU A 66 6.72 14.64 -3.62
C GLU A 66 6.58 13.94 -5.00
N ASP A 67 7.21 12.78 -5.16
CA ASP A 67 7.07 11.93 -6.34
C ASP A 67 5.79 11.08 -6.21
N TYR A 68 4.66 11.75 -6.41
CA TYR A 68 3.35 11.15 -6.22
C TYR A 68 2.97 10.12 -7.29
N ILE A 69 3.63 10.16 -8.46
CA ILE A 69 3.47 9.13 -9.49
C ILE A 69 4.14 7.84 -9.05
N ALA A 70 5.42 7.90 -8.65
CA ALA A 70 6.11 6.73 -8.14
C ALA A 70 5.44 6.17 -6.87
N LEU A 71 4.97 7.05 -5.98
CA LEU A 71 4.19 6.65 -4.81
C LEU A 71 2.92 5.88 -5.19
N ALA A 72 2.16 6.40 -6.16
CA ALA A 72 0.93 5.75 -6.62
C ALA A 72 1.21 4.37 -7.24
N ASP A 73 2.27 4.23 -8.02
CA ASP A 73 2.61 2.95 -8.66
C ASP A 73 2.98 1.87 -7.63
N ILE A 74 3.75 2.22 -6.59
CA ILE A 74 4.06 1.30 -5.48
C ILE A 74 2.79 0.84 -4.76
N LEU A 75 1.86 1.77 -4.52
CA LEU A 75 0.61 1.50 -3.82
C LEU A 75 -0.38 0.67 -4.66
N GLU A 76 -0.46 0.90 -5.96
CA GLU A 76 -1.40 0.20 -6.85
C GLU A 76 -0.90 -1.17 -7.30
N HIS A 77 0.42 -1.34 -7.43
CA HIS A 77 0.99 -2.54 -8.04
C HIS A 77 1.85 -3.36 -7.07
N ASP A 78 2.85 -2.74 -6.45
CA ASP A 78 3.84 -3.50 -5.66
C ASP A 78 3.29 -4.00 -4.34
N ILE A 79 2.55 -3.16 -3.60
CA ILE A 79 1.92 -3.55 -2.34
C ILE A 79 0.87 -4.66 -2.57
N PRO A 80 -0.07 -4.56 -3.53
CA PRO A 80 -0.99 -5.66 -3.83
C PRO A 80 -0.29 -6.94 -4.28
N ALA A 81 0.76 -6.85 -5.10
CA ALA A 81 1.54 -8.02 -5.51
C ALA A 81 2.21 -8.71 -4.30
N TYR A 82 2.81 -7.92 -3.41
CA TYR A 82 3.35 -8.42 -2.15
C TYR A 82 2.26 -9.11 -1.30
N LEU A 83 1.14 -8.43 -1.06
CA LEU A 83 0.03 -8.98 -0.27
C LEU A 83 -0.51 -10.28 -0.86
N LYS A 84 -0.56 -10.39 -2.20
CA LYS A 84 -0.96 -11.62 -2.88
C LYS A 84 -0.01 -12.76 -2.56
N SER A 85 1.30 -12.53 -2.59
CA SER A 85 2.31 -13.55 -2.30
C SER A 85 2.34 -13.99 -0.84
N GLU A 86 1.84 -13.17 0.08
CA GLU A 86 1.91 -13.41 1.52
C GLU A 86 0.61 -13.95 2.14
N LEU A 87 -0.53 -13.75 1.48
CA LEU A 87 -1.86 -14.04 2.03
C LEU A 87 -2.69 -15.04 1.22
N VAL A 88 -2.29 -15.32 -0.03
CA VAL A 88 -2.96 -16.26 -0.94
C VAL A 88 -2.07 -17.47 -1.17
#